data_AF-A0A2E1AGK5-F1
#
_entry.id   AF-A0A2E1AGK5-F1
#
_cell.length_a   1.000
_cell.length_b   1.000
_cell.length_c   1.000
_cell.angle_alpha   90.00
_cell.angle_beta   90.00
_cell.angle_gamma   90.00
#
_symmetry.space_group_name_H-M   'P 1'
#
loop_
_entity.id
_entity.type
_entity.pdbx_description
1 polymer ?
#
loop_
_entity_poly.entity_id
_entity_poly.type
_entity_poly.pdbx_seq_one_letter_code
_entity_poly.pdbx_strand_id
1 'polypeptide(L)' 'MSNKLKDMIAILLIGDGVVALLRPQRHVLLWKDGPEFYQDLMEPFVKMPGLTRLLSLFEIMVGLWLASVAEDV' A
#
# COMPACT_ATOMS: atom_id res chain seq x y z
N MET A 1 -14.60 4.49 14.25
CA MET A 1 -13.51 5.25 13.61
C MET A 1 -14.08 6.56 13.08
N SER A 2 -13.48 7.71 13.34
CA SER A 2 -14.02 9.00 12.85
C SER A 2 -13.90 9.11 11.32
N ASN A 3 -14.80 9.84 10.66
CA ASN A 3 -14.75 10.02 9.20
C ASN A 3 -13.42 10.66 8.76
N LYS A 4 -12.89 11.62 9.55
CA LYS A 4 -11.55 12.20 9.33
C LYS A 4 -10.44 11.15 9.30
N LEU A 5 -10.50 10.15 10.19
CA LEU A 5 -9.50 9.09 10.24
C LEU A 5 -9.66 8.13 9.06
N LYS A 6 -10.89 7.84 8.62
CA LYS A 6 -11.13 7.05 7.40
C LYS A 6 -10.57 7.76 6.16
N ASP A 7 -10.81 9.07 6.01
CA ASP A 7 -10.28 9.86 4.89
C ASP A 7 -8.75 9.88 4.89
N MET A 8 -8.12 10.10 6.05
CA MET A 8 -6.67 10.06 6.16
C MET A 8 -6.09 8.70 5.75
N ILE A 9 -6.72 7.61 6.19
CA ILE A 9 -6.30 6.24 5.83
C ILE A 9 -6.50 6.00 4.33
N ALA A 10 -7.61 6.47 3.76
CA ALA A 10 -7.89 6.33 2.33
C ALA A 10 -6.84 7.05 1.47
N ILE A 11 -6.49 8.30 1.81
CA ILE A 11 -5.43 9.05 1.14
C ILE A 11 -4.10 8.31 1.23
N LEU A 12 -3.77 7.76 2.40
CA LEU A 12 -2.52 7.03 2.61
C LEU A 12 -2.46 5.76 1.74
N LEU A 13 -3.51 4.94 1.75
CA LEU A 13 -3.62 3.70 0.96
C LEU A 13 -3.52 3.97 -0.55
N ILE A 14 -4.23 5.00 -1.04
CA ILE A 14 -4.19 5.35 -2.47
C ILE A 14 -2.80 5.85 -2.84
N GLY A 15 -2.22 6.73 -2.04
CA GLY A 15 -0.89 7.29 -2.28
C GLY A 15 0.20 6.21 -2.27
N ASP A 16 0.21 5.36 -1.25
CA ASP A 16 1.18 4.27 -1.09
C ASP A 16 1.05 3.26 -2.23
N GLY A 17 -0.17 2.80 -2.51
CA GLY A 17 -0.45 1.89 -3.61
C GLY A 17 -0.01 2.46 -4.97
N VAL A 18 -0.23 3.75 -5.26
CA VAL A 18 0.26 4.35 -6.52
C VAL A 18 1.79 4.37 -6.59
N VAL A 19 2.48 4.69 -5.50
CA VAL A 19 3.95 4.69 -5.44
C VAL A 19 4.50 3.28 -5.61
N ALA A 20 3.93 2.30 -4.92
CA ALA A 20 4.32 0.89 -5.00
C ALA A 20 3.99 0.27 -6.37
N LEU A 21 2.91 0.71 -7.04
CA LEU A 21 2.57 0.29 -8.40
C LEU A 21 3.59 0.79 -9.44
N LEU A 22 3.97 2.06 -9.36
CA LEU A 22 4.89 2.70 -10.30
C LEU A 22 6.35 2.29 -10.06
N ARG A 23 6.74 2.09 -8.79
CA ARG A 23 8.13 1.82 -8.38
C ARG A 23 8.22 0.67 -7.36
N PRO A 24 7.75 -0.54 -7.69
CA PRO A 24 7.63 -1.65 -6.72
C PRO A 24 8.98 -2.02 -6.10
N GLN A 25 10.03 -2.16 -6.91
CA GLN A 25 11.35 -2.55 -6.41
C GLN A 25 11.96 -1.47 -5.52
N ARG A 26 11.87 -0.19 -5.90
CA ARG A 26 12.41 0.91 -5.10
C ARG A 26 11.63 1.09 -3.80
N HIS A 27 10.31 0.90 -3.84
CA HIS A 27 9.47 0.95 -2.66
C HIS A 27 9.85 -0.17 -1.68
N VAL A 28 9.88 -1.43 -2.13
CA VAL A 28 10.24 -2.57 -1.27
C VAL A 28 11.69 -2.48 -0.76
N LEU A 29 12.63 -1.97 -1.56
CA LEU A 29 14.02 -1.76 -1.13
C LEU A 29 14.16 -0.74 0.02
N LEU A 30 13.30 0.28 0.10
CA LEU A 30 13.32 1.23 1.23
C LEU A 30 12.94 0.55 2.55
N TRP A 31 12.14 -0.50 2.49
CA TRP A 31 11.74 -1.30 3.66
C TRP A 31 12.72 -2.44 3.96
N LYS A 32 13.64 -2.73 3.05
CA LYS A 32 14.65 -3.79 3.22
C LYS A 32 15.70 -3.44 4.28
N ASP A 33 15.95 -2.17 4.57
CA ASP A 33 16.85 -1.77 5.66
C ASP A 33 16.17 -1.83 7.06
N GLY A 34 14.95 -2.36 7.13
CA GLY A 34 14.21 -2.59 8.38
C GLY A 34 14.67 -3.84 9.17
N PRO A 35 14.03 -4.14 10.32
CA PRO A 35 14.32 -5.32 11.13
C PRO A 35 14.27 -6.63 10.32
N GLU A 36 15.11 -7.63 10.64
CA GLU A 36 15.24 -8.89 9.87
C GLU A 36 13.90 -9.56 9.52
N PHE A 37 12.94 -9.56 10.46
CA PHE A 37 11.59 -10.10 10.22
C PHE A 37 10.85 -9.42 9.06
N TYR A 38 11.01 -8.10 8.89
CA TYR A 38 10.43 -7.37 7.78
C TYR A 38 11.17 -7.65 6.46
N GLN A 39 12.47 -7.92 6.51
CA GLN A 39 13.25 -8.29 5.32
C GLN A 39 12.78 -9.62 4.75
N ASP A 40 12.57 -10.63 5.61
CA ASP A 40 12.09 -11.96 5.21
C ASP A 40 10.68 -11.90 4.60
N LEU A 41 9.80 -11.07 5.16
CA LEU A 41 8.45 -10.86 4.60
C LEU A 41 8.48 -10.14 3.24
N MET A 42 9.44 -9.26 3.03
CA MET A 42 9.57 -8.44 1.83
C MET A 42 10.34 -9.14 0.69
N GLU A 43 11.14 -10.16 1.01
CA GLU A 43 11.98 -10.88 0.05
C GLU A 43 11.21 -11.47 -1.16
N PRO A 44 10.03 -12.08 -0.99
CA PRO A 44 9.21 -12.57 -2.11
C PRO A 44 8.73 -11.44 -3.02
N PHE A 45 8.42 -10.27 -2.45
CA PHE A 45 7.95 -9.09 -3.17
C PHE A 45 9.06 -8.42 -3.98
N VAL A 46 10.31 -8.46 -3.50
CA VAL A 46 11.48 -8.01 -4.29
C VAL A 46 11.68 -8.89 -5.52
N LYS A 47 11.54 -10.21 -5.37
CA LYS A 47 11.79 -11.19 -6.44
C LYS A 47 10.69 -11.20 -7.50
N MET A 48 9.47 -10.78 -7.16
CA MET A 48 8.30 -10.82 -8.05
C MET A 48 7.59 -9.46 -8.14
N PRO A 49 8.08 -8.52 -8.96
CA PRO A 49 7.48 -7.18 -9.08
C PRO A 49 6.03 -7.20 -9.58
N GLY A 50 5.59 -8.28 -10.24
CA GLY A 50 4.19 -8.47 -10.63
C GLY A 50 3.25 -8.63 -9.44
N LEU A 51 3.66 -9.36 -8.39
CA LEU A 51 2.86 -9.53 -7.17
C LEU A 51 2.74 -8.22 -6.39
N THR A 52 3.82 -7.45 -6.29
CA THR A 52 3.79 -6.13 -5.65
C THR A 52 2.79 -5.22 -6.36
N ARG A 53 2.79 -5.19 -7.70
CA ARG A 53 1.82 -4.41 -8.46
C ARG A 53 0.37 -4.85 -8.24
N LEU A 54 0.11 -6.15 -8.13
CA LEU A 54 -1.23 -6.68 -7.84
C LEU A 54 -1.69 -6.27 -6.45
N LEU A 55 -0.82 -6.37 -5.44
CA LEU A 55 -1.13 -5.88 -4.09
C LEU A 55 -1.35 -4.38 -4.07
N SER A 56 -0.54 -3.60 -4.78
CA SER A 56 -0.72 -2.16 -4.91
C SER A 56 -2.05 -1.80 -5.56
N LEU A 57 -2.47 -2.52 -6.61
CA LEU A 57 -3.81 -2.34 -7.20
C LEU A 57 -4.90 -2.66 -6.19
N PHE A 58 -4.77 -3.76 -5.44
CA PHE A 58 -5.71 -4.12 -4.39
C PHE A 58 -5.79 -3.03 -3.30
N GLU A 59 -4.64 -2.50 -2.86
CA GLU A 59 -4.55 -1.42 -1.88
C GLU A 59 -5.23 -0.14 -2.33
N ILE A 60 -5.01 0.28 -3.59
CA ILE A 60 -5.71 1.42 -4.19
C ILE A 60 -7.21 1.19 -4.18
N MET A 61 -7.68 0.00 -4.58
CA MET A 61 -9.11 -0.34 -4.58
C MET A 61 -9.72 -0.29 -3.18
N VAL A 62 -9.00 -0.76 -2.17
CA VAL A 62 -9.42 -0.67 -0.76
C VAL A 62 -9.47 0.79 -0.30
N GLY A 63 -8.48 1.61 -0.65
CA GLY A 63 -8.46 3.04 -0.34
C GLY A 63 -9.62 3.80 -0.98
N LEU A 64 -9.93 3.51 -2.25
CA LEU A 64 -11.08 4.08 -2.96
C LEU A 64 -12.41 3.67 -2.33
N TRP A 65 -12.55 2.39 -1.97
CA TRP A 65 -13.73 1.90 -1.26
C TRP A 65 -13.88 2.59 0.11
N LEU A 66 -12.79 2.71 0.87
CA LEU A 66 -12.81 3.37 2.17
C LEU A 66 -13.18 4.85 2.05
N ALA A 67 -12.68 5.56 1.02
CA ALA A 67 -13.08 6.94 0.72
C ALA A 67 -14.57 7.03 0.42
N SER A 68 -15.11 6.11 -0.39
CA SER A 68 -16.54 6.11 -0.73
C SER A 68 -17.45 5.91 0.49
N VAL A 69 -17.05 5.05 1.45
CA VAL A 69 -17.80 4.77 2.68
C VAL A 69 -17.52 5.79 3.80
N ALA A 70 -16.53 6.66 3.61
CA ALA A 70 -16.26 7.79 4.51
C ALA A 70 -17.15 9.00 4.18
N GLU A 71 -17.60 9.11 2.92
CA GLU A 71 -18.46 10.17 2.39
C GLU A 71 -19.94 10.01 2.79
N ASP A 72 -20.34 8.83 3.26
CA ASP A 72 -21.69 8.55 3.77
C ASP A 72 -21.94 9.30 5.10
N VAL A 73 -22.41 10.55 4.97
CA VAL A 73 -23.04 11.39 6.01
C VAL A 73 -24.55 11.32 5.90
#